data_AF-A0A2V7A9B7-F1
#
_entry.id   AF-A0A2V7A9B7-F1
#
_cell.length_a   1.000
_cell.length_b   1.000
_cell.length_c   1.000
_cell.angle_alpha   90.00
_cell.angle_beta   90.00
_cell.angle_gamma   90.00
#
_symmetry.space_group_name_H-M   'P 1'
#
loop_
_entity.id
_entity.type
_entity.pdbx_description
1 polymer ?
#
loop_
_entity_poly.entity_id
_entity_poly.type
_entity_poly.pdbx_seq_one_letter_code
_entity_poly.pdbx_strand_id
1 'polypeptide(L)'
;MTQYWDDVLAALARYPARPEIEPLPLRSTTFATLYGVRLTSLGPYRLFGYLSIPTGAGPFPAIYYPPKYQSVLEIIPQGTANLQRSRYVTFSLAGRGQRNADTPYAAMFPGLLTEGVDDAASYMFRGIVADSVRGLEFLLTRREVDATRVVVAGNDIALITAALGSGATSVVTTPALFYRTAELAPKTNGYPLEEINDYLHLHPARAEAVRRTLAHYDLLGFAPGVTAATLLMAGAPGTLLDGPALGPLATALRGPVTVYESQQSLYKDGLYSERWMAEQCGITDVQSILPEHWRD
;
A
#
# COMPACT_ATOMS: atom_id res chain seq x y z
N MET A 1 -4.46 -18.15 -6.28
CA MET A 1 -5.02 -16.88 -6.79
C MET A 1 -6.33 -17.20 -7.49
N THR A 2 -7.33 -16.33 -7.41
CA THR A 2 -8.65 -16.58 -8.01
C THR A 2 -8.69 -16.05 -9.45
N GLN A 3 -9.50 -16.69 -10.32
CA GLN A 3 -9.74 -16.24 -11.70
C GLN A 3 -10.10 -14.74 -11.78
N TYR A 4 -10.80 -14.22 -10.78
CA TYR A 4 -11.18 -12.81 -10.67
C TYR A 4 -9.97 -11.86 -10.77
N TRP A 5 -8.88 -12.15 -10.05
CA TRP A 5 -7.68 -11.29 -10.08
C TRP A 5 -6.84 -11.55 -11.32
N ASP A 6 -6.79 -12.79 -11.82
CA ASP A 6 -6.12 -13.10 -13.08
C ASP A 6 -6.74 -12.30 -14.25
N ASP A 7 -8.07 -12.19 -14.28
CA ASP A 7 -8.78 -11.37 -15.28
C ASP A 7 -8.48 -9.86 -15.13
N VAL A 8 -8.35 -9.37 -13.90
CA VAL A 8 -7.97 -7.97 -13.62
C VAL A 8 -6.56 -7.68 -14.15
N LEU A 9 -5.59 -8.55 -13.84
CA LEU A 9 -4.20 -8.41 -14.29
C LEU A 9 -4.09 -8.53 -15.81
N ALA A 10 -4.80 -9.48 -16.41
CA ALA A 10 -4.87 -9.64 -17.86
C ALA A 10 -5.47 -8.41 -18.56
N ALA A 11 -6.49 -7.77 -17.95
CA ALA A 11 -7.03 -6.52 -18.45
C ALA A 11 -6.04 -5.36 -18.30
N LEU A 12 -5.36 -5.24 -17.16
CA LEU A 12 -4.34 -4.22 -16.92
C LEU A 12 -3.19 -4.31 -17.94
N ALA A 13 -2.72 -5.52 -18.25
CA ALA A 13 -1.62 -5.77 -19.19
C ALA A 13 -1.89 -5.25 -20.61
N ARG A 14 -3.16 -5.09 -21.01
CA ARG A 14 -3.54 -4.52 -22.32
C ARG A 14 -3.24 -3.02 -22.43
N TYR A 15 -3.06 -2.33 -21.29
CA TYR A 15 -2.76 -0.90 -21.25
C TYR A 15 -1.26 -0.72 -21.00
N PRO A 16 -0.45 -0.23 -21.96
CA PRO A 16 0.94 0.10 -21.67
C PRO A 16 1.03 1.24 -20.65
N ALA A 17 2.00 1.18 -19.73
CA ALA A 17 2.13 2.15 -18.64
C ALA A 17 2.34 3.62 -19.08
N ARG A 18 2.96 3.82 -20.27
CA ARG A 18 3.25 5.14 -20.87
C ARG A 18 3.77 6.15 -19.84
N PRO A 19 4.88 5.87 -19.14
CA PRO A 19 5.34 6.74 -18.07
C PRO A 19 5.75 8.13 -18.60
N GLU A 20 5.28 9.18 -17.94
CA GLU A 20 5.83 10.53 -18.04
C GLU A 20 6.48 10.88 -16.70
N ILE A 21 7.71 11.39 -16.74
CA ILE A 21 8.51 11.67 -15.54
C ILE A 21 9.01 13.11 -15.64
N GLU A 22 8.58 13.96 -14.73
CA GLU A 22 8.89 15.40 -14.71
C GLU A 22 9.61 15.75 -13.41
N PRO A 23 10.77 16.43 -13.44
CA PRO A 23 11.46 16.84 -12.22
C PRO A 23 10.62 17.86 -11.44
N LEU A 24 10.69 17.80 -10.11
CA LEU A 24 10.07 18.74 -9.18
C LEU A 24 11.16 19.44 -8.35
N PRO A 25 11.80 20.51 -8.88
CA PRO A 25 12.93 21.17 -8.22
C PRO A 25 12.60 21.67 -6.81
N LEU A 26 11.39 22.19 -6.59
CA LEU A 26 10.96 22.76 -5.30
C LEU A 26 10.99 21.75 -4.14
N ARG A 27 10.93 20.45 -4.43
CA ARG A 27 10.89 19.36 -3.42
C ARG A 27 12.08 18.41 -3.54
N SER A 28 13.04 18.74 -4.39
CA SER A 28 14.34 18.07 -4.47
C SER A 28 15.25 18.56 -3.35
N THR A 29 16.19 17.72 -2.92
CA THR A 29 17.18 18.04 -1.89
C THR A 29 18.58 17.82 -2.46
N THR A 30 19.62 18.17 -1.69
CA THR A 30 21.01 17.88 -2.06
C THR A 30 21.32 16.39 -2.17
N PHE A 31 20.52 15.54 -1.52
CA PHE A 31 20.74 14.09 -1.46
C PHE A 31 19.73 13.28 -2.29
N ALA A 32 18.68 13.90 -2.86
CA ALA A 32 17.69 13.21 -3.66
C ALA A 32 16.97 14.14 -4.64
N THR A 33 16.79 13.68 -5.88
CA THR A 33 15.95 14.37 -6.88
C THR A 33 14.53 13.83 -6.80
N LEU A 34 13.54 14.73 -6.74
CA LEU A 34 12.13 14.35 -6.78
C LEU A 34 11.55 14.54 -8.18
N TYR A 35 10.71 13.61 -8.59
CA TYR A 35 9.96 13.63 -9.84
C TYR A 35 8.46 13.43 -9.56
N GLY A 36 7.63 14.10 -10.36
CA GLY A 36 6.24 13.71 -10.58
C GLY A 36 6.20 12.67 -11.70
N VAL A 37 5.45 11.59 -11.50
CA VAL A 37 5.28 10.52 -12.47
C VAL A 37 3.82 10.39 -12.83
N ARG A 38 3.50 10.27 -14.11
CA ARG A 38 2.17 9.86 -14.57
C ARG A 38 2.20 8.48 -15.21
N LEU A 39 1.23 7.64 -14.84
CA LEU A 39 1.08 6.26 -15.33
C LEU A 39 -0.33 6.00 -15.86
N THR A 40 -0.44 5.35 -17.00
CA THR A 40 -1.71 4.86 -17.52
C THR A 40 -2.01 3.58 -16.79
N SER A 41 -3.27 3.37 -16.39
CA SER A 41 -3.69 2.15 -15.70
C SER A 41 -4.96 1.57 -16.31
N LEU A 42 -5.62 0.66 -15.61
CA LEU A 42 -6.84 -0.02 -16.05
C LEU A 42 -7.97 0.99 -16.30
N GLY A 43 -8.46 1.05 -17.54
CA GLY A 43 -9.54 1.94 -17.96
C GLY A 43 -9.03 3.33 -18.38
N PRO A 44 -9.83 4.39 -18.24
CA PRO A 44 -9.47 5.74 -18.71
C PRO A 44 -8.54 6.51 -17.74
N TYR A 45 -7.93 5.83 -16.76
CA TYR A 45 -7.26 6.47 -15.64
C TYR A 45 -5.79 6.77 -15.93
N ARG A 46 -5.41 8.03 -15.68
CA ARG A 46 -4.03 8.50 -15.64
C ARG A 46 -3.67 8.82 -14.19
N LEU A 47 -2.89 7.95 -13.58
CA LEU A 47 -2.44 8.06 -12.20
C LEU A 47 -1.31 9.08 -12.06
N PHE A 48 -1.07 9.51 -10.83
CA PHE A 48 0.06 10.35 -10.44
C PHE A 48 0.83 9.69 -9.30
N GLY A 49 2.15 9.89 -9.25
CA GLY A 49 2.99 9.46 -8.15
C GLY A 49 4.23 10.33 -7.96
N TYR A 50 4.80 10.30 -6.76
CA TYR A 50 6.08 10.93 -6.44
C TYR A 50 7.19 9.89 -6.46
N LEU A 51 8.17 10.07 -7.34
CA LEU A 51 9.38 9.24 -7.40
C LEU A 51 10.56 10.05 -6.88
N SER A 52 11.18 9.61 -5.79
CA SER A 52 12.42 10.19 -5.27
C SER A 52 13.58 9.25 -5.57
N ILE A 53 14.65 9.79 -6.16
CA ILE A 53 15.85 9.03 -6.49
C ILE A 53 17.04 9.64 -5.73
N PRO A 54 17.80 8.86 -4.95
CA PRO A 54 19.00 9.36 -4.28
C PRO A 54 20.02 9.89 -5.29
N THR A 55 20.77 10.93 -4.90
CA THR A 55 21.94 11.38 -5.66
C THR A 55 23.10 10.40 -5.45
N GLY A 56 23.83 10.08 -6.51
CA GLY A 56 25.01 9.20 -6.44
C GLY A 56 24.91 8.01 -7.38
N ALA A 57 25.83 7.06 -7.24
CA ALA A 57 25.83 5.82 -8.02
C ALA A 57 24.92 4.79 -7.35
N GLY A 58 23.85 4.41 -8.05
CA GLY A 58 23.01 3.26 -7.69
C GLY A 58 23.59 1.93 -8.19
N PRO A 59 22.77 0.87 -8.28
CA PRO A 59 21.35 0.84 -7.93
C PRO A 59 21.12 0.93 -6.41
N PHE A 60 19.95 1.44 -6.02
CA PHE A 60 19.55 1.63 -4.62
C PHE A 60 18.43 0.66 -4.24
N PRO A 61 18.32 0.25 -2.96
CA PRO A 61 17.10 -0.39 -2.48
C PRO A 61 15.90 0.56 -2.70
N ALA A 62 14.70 0.01 -2.78
CA ALA A 62 13.50 0.78 -3.07
C ALA A 62 12.38 0.54 -2.07
N ILE A 63 11.60 1.60 -1.80
CA ILE A 63 10.36 1.52 -1.05
C ILE A 63 9.22 1.99 -1.94
N TYR A 64 8.28 1.08 -2.23
CA TYR A 64 7.04 1.37 -2.92
C TYR A 64 5.92 1.60 -1.91
N TYR A 65 5.28 2.76 -1.97
CA TYR A 65 4.07 3.08 -1.21
C TYR A 65 2.87 3.02 -2.17
N PRO A 66 2.14 1.89 -2.22
CA PRO A 66 0.95 1.77 -3.05
C PRO A 66 -0.19 2.67 -2.55
N PRO A 67 -1.28 2.83 -3.32
CA PRO A 67 -2.46 3.58 -2.90
C PRO A 67 -2.96 3.18 -1.51
N LYS A 68 -3.25 4.19 -0.68
CA LYS A 68 -3.79 4.05 0.67
C LYS A 68 -5.16 4.70 0.78
N TYR A 69 -5.92 4.32 1.81
CA TYR A 69 -7.19 4.98 2.14
C TYR A 69 -6.95 6.36 2.77
N GLN A 70 -6.74 7.36 1.92
CA GLN A 70 -6.51 8.75 2.32
C GLN A 70 -6.83 9.70 1.17
N SER A 71 -7.11 10.96 1.47
CA SER A 71 -7.46 11.96 0.45
C SER A 71 -6.26 12.57 -0.27
N VAL A 72 -5.09 12.63 0.38
CA VAL A 72 -3.90 13.31 -0.14
C VAL A 72 -2.74 12.31 -0.30
N LEU A 73 -2.08 12.36 -1.46
CA LEU A 73 -0.82 11.66 -1.68
C LEU A 73 0.34 12.44 -1.06
N GLU A 74 1.18 11.73 -0.32
CA GLU A 74 2.40 12.25 0.28
C GLU A 74 3.64 11.80 -0.52
N ILE A 75 4.76 12.54 -0.41
CA ILE A 75 6.04 12.14 -1.04
C ILE A 75 6.57 10.86 -0.40
N ILE A 76 6.54 10.84 0.93
CA ILE A 76 6.77 9.70 1.82
C ILE A 76 5.74 9.81 2.95
N PRO A 77 5.39 8.71 3.65
CA PRO A 77 4.39 8.74 4.70
C PRO A 77 4.67 9.79 5.78
N GLN A 78 3.63 10.41 6.32
CA GLN A 78 3.76 11.31 7.46
C GLN A 78 4.51 10.65 8.63
N GLY A 79 5.44 11.38 9.23
CA GLY A 79 6.26 10.87 10.34
C GLY A 79 7.51 10.11 9.90
N THR A 80 7.68 9.81 8.61
CA THR A 80 8.94 9.28 8.09
C THR A 80 9.98 10.39 7.94
N ALA A 81 11.24 10.08 8.32
CA ALA A 81 12.33 11.02 8.18
C ALA A 81 12.66 11.28 6.70
N ASN A 82 12.68 12.55 6.29
CA ASN A 82 12.98 12.93 4.90
C ASN A 82 14.36 12.43 4.42
N LEU A 83 15.30 12.16 5.34
CA LEU A 83 16.63 11.64 5.04
C LEU A 83 16.61 10.19 4.52
N GLN A 84 15.52 9.43 4.73
CA GLN A 84 15.31 8.11 4.11
C GLN A 84 15.52 8.17 2.58
N ARG A 85 15.11 9.26 1.93
CA ARG A 85 15.26 9.46 0.48
C ARG A 85 16.72 9.55 0.00
N SER A 86 17.70 9.65 0.92
CA SER A 86 19.13 9.57 0.59
C SER A 86 19.65 8.12 0.45
N ARG A 87 18.81 7.14 0.81
CA ARG A 87 19.18 5.71 0.85
C ARG A 87 18.32 4.85 -0.03
N TYR A 88 17.07 5.25 -0.25
CA TYR A 88 16.12 4.49 -1.05
C TYR A 88 15.64 5.29 -2.25
N VAL A 89 15.41 4.59 -3.36
CA VAL A 89 14.40 5.06 -4.32
C VAL A 89 13.04 4.92 -3.65
N THR A 90 12.31 6.02 -3.47
CA THR A 90 10.94 5.95 -2.95
C THR A 90 9.95 6.25 -4.06
N PHE A 91 8.87 5.48 -4.14
CA PHE A 91 7.78 5.73 -5.08
C PHE A 91 6.43 5.67 -4.37
N SER A 92 5.78 6.82 -4.24
CA SER A 92 4.44 6.93 -3.67
C SER A 92 3.42 7.13 -4.77
N LEU A 93 2.46 6.23 -4.91
CA LEU A 93 1.44 6.29 -5.97
C LEU A 93 0.08 6.74 -5.40
N ALA A 94 -0.55 7.70 -6.07
CA ALA A 94 -1.92 8.10 -5.75
C ALA A 94 -2.89 6.97 -6.11
N GLY A 95 -3.91 6.78 -5.27
CA GLY A 95 -5.09 6.03 -5.67
C GLY A 95 -5.88 6.80 -6.72
N ARG A 96 -6.50 6.12 -7.69
CA ARG A 96 -7.50 6.75 -8.56
C ARG A 96 -8.56 7.46 -7.71
N GLY A 97 -8.92 8.67 -8.08
CA GLY A 97 -9.79 9.52 -7.28
C GLY A 97 -9.10 10.47 -6.31
N GLN A 98 -7.80 10.30 -6.02
CA GLN A 98 -7.03 11.27 -5.25
C GLN A 98 -6.54 12.42 -6.13
N ARG A 99 -6.18 13.55 -5.49
CA ARG A 99 -5.65 14.73 -6.18
C ARG A 99 -4.54 14.37 -7.19
N ASN A 100 -4.62 14.93 -8.40
CA ASN A 100 -3.76 14.65 -9.56
C ASN A 100 -3.97 13.27 -10.23
N ALA A 101 -4.83 12.42 -9.66
CA ALA A 101 -5.33 11.16 -10.22
C ALA A 101 -6.88 11.11 -10.16
N ASP A 102 -7.51 12.29 -10.12
CA ASP A 102 -8.94 12.55 -9.87
C ASP A 102 -9.76 12.78 -11.16
N THR A 103 -9.19 12.40 -12.30
CA THR A 103 -9.87 12.42 -13.61
C THR A 103 -9.88 11.02 -14.19
N PRO A 104 -11.04 10.49 -14.64
CA PRO A 104 -12.36 11.14 -14.72
C PRO A 104 -13.21 11.09 -13.43
N TYR A 105 -12.66 10.59 -12.33
CA TYR A 105 -13.39 10.36 -11.08
C TYR A 105 -12.61 10.94 -9.91
N ALA A 106 -13.29 11.64 -9.00
CA ALA A 106 -12.75 12.15 -7.75
C ALA A 106 -13.39 11.40 -6.57
N ALA A 107 -12.56 10.82 -5.71
CA ALA A 107 -13.02 10.00 -4.59
C ALA A 107 -13.50 10.85 -3.42
N MET A 108 -14.54 10.37 -2.74
CA MET A 108 -14.98 10.93 -1.46
C MET A 108 -14.35 10.17 -0.29
N PHE A 109 -13.98 10.92 0.75
CA PHE A 109 -13.43 10.39 1.99
C PHE A 109 -14.16 11.07 3.16
N PRO A 110 -14.97 10.35 3.96
CA PRO A 110 -15.39 8.96 3.79
C PRO A 110 -16.27 8.73 2.55
N GLY A 111 -16.38 7.48 2.10
CA GLY A 111 -17.25 7.04 0.99
C GLY A 111 -16.58 6.04 0.04
N LEU A 112 -15.28 6.19 -0.20
CA LEU A 112 -14.55 5.36 -1.16
C LEU A 112 -14.63 3.85 -0.85
N LEU A 113 -14.73 3.44 0.43
CA LEU A 113 -14.79 2.02 0.79
C LEU A 113 -16.06 1.33 0.28
N THR A 114 -17.12 2.09 0.06
CA THR A 114 -18.44 1.57 -0.35
C THR A 114 -18.80 1.89 -1.81
N GLU A 115 -17.93 2.60 -2.53
CA GLU A 115 -18.14 2.99 -3.93
C GLU A 115 -18.22 1.75 -4.85
N GLY A 116 -19.45 1.37 -5.22
CA GLY A 116 -19.74 0.18 -6.05
C GLY A 116 -19.58 -1.16 -5.34
N VAL A 117 -19.61 -1.18 -4.00
CA VAL A 117 -19.29 -2.40 -3.21
C VAL A 117 -20.29 -3.55 -3.37
N ASP A 118 -21.50 -3.29 -3.86
CA ASP A 118 -22.52 -4.31 -4.11
C ASP A 118 -22.32 -5.09 -5.43
N ASP A 119 -21.33 -4.73 -6.24
CA ASP A 119 -20.96 -5.48 -7.45
C ASP A 119 -19.44 -5.50 -7.64
N ALA A 120 -18.85 -6.71 -7.54
CA ALA A 120 -17.41 -6.91 -7.69
C ALA A 120 -16.86 -6.39 -9.03
N ALA A 121 -17.64 -6.40 -10.12
CA ALA A 121 -17.17 -5.93 -11.42
C ALA A 121 -16.97 -4.40 -11.47
N SER A 122 -17.80 -3.66 -10.73
CA SER A 122 -17.82 -2.18 -10.69
C SER A 122 -17.21 -1.58 -9.42
N TYR A 123 -16.87 -2.41 -8.42
CA TYR A 123 -16.27 -1.95 -7.17
C TYR A 123 -14.97 -1.17 -7.39
N MET A 124 -14.89 0.05 -6.85
CA MET A 124 -13.77 0.97 -7.11
C MET A 124 -12.40 0.40 -6.72
N PHE A 125 -12.35 -0.41 -5.66
CA PHE A 125 -11.12 -1.07 -5.22
C PHE A 125 -10.58 -2.12 -6.20
N ARG A 126 -11.40 -2.65 -7.12
CA ARG A 126 -10.92 -3.49 -8.23
C ARG A 126 -9.91 -2.74 -9.08
N GLY A 127 -10.21 -1.48 -9.36
CA GLY A 127 -9.34 -0.58 -10.09
C GLY A 127 -8.11 -0.16 -9.28
N ILE A 128 -8.27 0.15 -7.99
CA ILE A 128 -7.18 0.57 -7.10
C ILE A 128 -6.13 -0.54 -6.91
N VAL A 129 -6.57 -1.79 -6.79
CA VAL A 129 -5.65 -2.94 -6.72
C VAL A 129 -4.88 -3.11 -8.04
N ALA A 130 -5.53 -2.90 -9.20
CA ALA A 130 -4.80 -2.91 -10.47
C ALA A 130 -3.78 -1.76 -10.56
N ASP A 131 -4.13 -0.57 -10.04
CA ASP A 131 -3.22 0.58 -9.99
C ASP A 131 -1.98 0.31 -9.14
N SER A 132 -2.14 -0.39 -8.01
CA SER A 132 -1.03 -0.71 -7.13
C SER A 132 -0.04 -1.67 -7.79
N VAL A 133 -0.53 -2.66 -8.53
CA VAL A 133 0.32 -3.55 -9.34
C VAL A 133 1.02 -2.76 -10.44
N ARG A 134 0.32 -1.88 -11.16
CA ARG A 134 0.89 -0.99 -12.18
C ARG A 134 2.03 -0.13 -11.64
N GLY A 135 1.90 0.39 -10.42
CA GLY A 135 2.96 1.16 -9.78
C GLY A 135 4.21 0.35 -9.49
N LEU A 136 4.04 -0.88 -8.97
CA LEU A 136 5.15 -1.79 -8.72
C LEU A 136 5.85 -2.21 -10.03
N GLU A 137 5.07 -2.55 -11.06
CA GLU A 137 5.59 -2.86 -12.41
C GLU A 137 6.48 -1.71 -12.93
N PHE A 138 5.99 -0.47 -12.84
CA PHE A 138 6.77 0.70 -13.25
C PHE A 138 8.05 0.86 -12.45
N LEU A 139 7.99 0.75 -11.12
CA LEU A 139 9.15 0.90 -10.25
C LEU A 139 10.25 -0.11 -10.61
N LEU A 140 9.87 -1.36 -10.89
CA LEU A 140 10.81 -2.42 -11.26
C LEU A 140 11.46 -2.23 -12.63
N THR A 141 10.93 -1.34 -13.48
CA THR A 141 11.60 -0.96 -14.74
C THR A 141 12.73 0.06 -14.55
N ARG A 142 12.87 0.64 -13.35
CA ARG A 142 13.84 1.70 -13.09
C ARG A 142 15.23 1.12 -12.89
N ARG A 143 16.19 1.54 -13.73
CA ARG A 143 17.61 1.16 -13.60
C ARG A 143 18.24 1.59 -12.27
N GLU A 144 17.65 2.60 -11.62
CA GLU A 144 18.10 3.11 -10.34
C GLU A 144 17.73 2.17 -9.17
N VAL A 145 16.83 1.22 -9.40
CA VAL A 145 16.32 0.28 -8.39
C VAL A 145 17.12 -1.02 -8.42
N ASP A 146 17.54 -1.46 -7.24
CA ASP A 146 18.06 -2.79 -7.00
C ASP A 146 16.89 -3.75 -6.77
N ALA A 147 16.60 -4.58 -7.78
CA ALA A 147 15.47 -5.50 -7.77
C ALA A 147 15.56 -6.59 -6.68
N THR A 148 16.73 -6.78 -6.04
CA THR A 148 16.86 -7.73 -4.93
C THR A 148 16.53 -7.11 -3.57
N ARG A 149 16.17 -5.83 -3.51
CA ARG A 149 15.87 -5.09 -2.27
C ARG A 149 14.72 -4.11 -2.47
N VAL A 150 13.52 -4.64 -2.65
CA VAL A 150 12.29 -3.88 -2.92
C VAL A 150 11.27 -4.12 -1.81
N VAL A 151 10.99 -3.07 -1.06
CA VAL A 151 9.97 -3.07 -0.01
C VAL A 151 8.65 -2.52 -0.57
N VAL A 152 7.53 -3.20 -0.32
CA VAL A 152 6.19 -2.66 -0.53
C VAL A 152 5.57 -2.34 0.83
N ALA A 153 5.30 -1.07 1.12
CA ALA A 153 4.93 -0.60 2.46
C ALA A 153 3.60 0.15 2.47
N GLY A 154 2.63 -0.31 3.27
CA GLY A 154 1.31 0.31 3.36
C GLY A 154 0.34 -0.45 4.25
N ASN A 155 -0.96 -0.35 3.92
CA ASN A 155 -2.01 -1.13 4.57
C ASN A 155 -2.29 -2.42 3.76
N ASP A 156 -3.53 -2.87 3.76
CA ASP A 156 -4.04 -4.03 3.00
C ASP A 156 -3.55 -4.07 1.54
N ILE A 157 -3.52 -2.92 0.86
CA ILE A 157 -3.13 -2.84 -0.55
C ILE A 157 -1.66 -3.22 -0.75
N ALA A 158 -0.77 -2.99 0.23
CA ALA A 158 0.62 -3.42 0.14
C ALA A 158 0.74 -4.95 0.08
N LEU A 159 0.01 -5.66 0.94
CA LEU A 159 -0.02 -7.12 0.95
C LEU A 159 -0.64 -7.68 -0.34
N ILE A 160 -1.77 -7.10 -0.77
CA ILE A 160 -2.43 -7.49 -2.02
C ILE A 160 -1.50 -7.28 -3.22
N THR A 161 -0.82 -6.13 -3.28
CA THR A 161 0.15 -5.83 -4.34
C THR A 161 1.28 -6.85 -4.39
N ALA A 162 1.82 -7.25 -3.23
CA ALA A 162 2.89 -8.25 -3.16
C ALA A 162 2.42 -9.67 -3.50
N ALA A 163 1.13 -9.98 -3.29
CA ALA A 163 0.55 -11.26 -3.66
C ALA A 163 0.23 -11.37 -5.16
N LEU A 164 -0.22 -10.27 -5.78
CA LEU A 164 -0.61 -10.22 -7.19
C LEU A 164 0.54 -9.87 -8.13
N GLY A 165 1.44 -9.00 -7.69
CA GLY A 165 2.62 -8.59 -8.42
C GLY A 165 3.83 -9.47 -8.12
N SER A 166 4.90 -9.29 -8.90
CA SER A 166 6.20 -9.93 -8.67
C SER A 166 7.24 -8.90 -8.27
N GLY A 167 8.31 -9.32 -7.60
CA GLY A 167 9.51 -8.50 -7.37
C GLY A 167 9.56 -7.76 -6.04
N ALA A 168 8.52 -7.84 -5.20
CA ALA A 168 8.62 -7.44 -3.79
C ALA A 168 9.49 -8.46 -3.05
N THR A 169 10.55 -8.00 -2.38
CA THR A 169 11.39 -8.84 -1.51
C THR A 169 10.95 -8.77 -0.07
N SER A 170 10.36 -7.63 0.31
CA SER A 170 9.83 -7.40 1.66
C SER A 170 8.51 -6.63 1.61
N VAL A 171 7.65 -6.85 2.60
CA VAL A 171 6.35 -6.19 2.73
C VAL A 171 6.19 -5.66 4.14
N VAL A 172 5.75 -4.41 4.27
CA VAL A 172 5.21 -3.87 5.52
C VAL A 172 3.73 -3.65 5.31
N THR A 173 2.89 -4.31 6.10
CA THR A 173 1.44 -4.18 6.01
C THR A 173 0.82 -3.86 7.37
N THR A 174 -0.04 -2.86 7.41
CA THR A 174 -0.92 -2.52 8.54
C THR A 174 -2.38 -2.78 8.13
N PRO A 175 -2.92 -4.01 8.31
CA PRO A 175 -4.30 -4.32 7.94
C PRO A 175 -5.30 -3.33 8.58
N ALA A 176 -6.27 -2.89 7.80
CA ALA A 176 -7.28 -1.94 8.25
C ALA A 176 -8.64 -2.10 7.53
N LEU A 177 -8.64 -2.56 6.28
CA LEU A 177 -9.82 -2.57 5.42
C LEU A 177 -10.33 -3.95 5.09
N PHE A 178 -9.44 -4.87 4.73
CA PHE A 178 -9.74 -6.08 3.97
C PHE A 178 -9.34 -7.37 4.68
N TYR A 179 -9.16 -7.34 6.00
CA TYR A 179 -9.06 -8.56 6.79
C TYR A 179 -10.41 -8.89 7.42
N ARG A 180 -11.06 -9.98 7.00
CA ARG A 180 -12.37 -10.44 7.53
C ARG A 180 -13.41 -9.33 7.67
N THR A 181 -13.44 -8.38 6.72
CA THR A 181 -14.20 -7.12 6.81
C THR A 181 -15.66 -7.33 7.16
N ALA A 182 -16.34 -8.27 6.49
CA ALA A 182 -17.76 -8.53 6.70
C ALA A 182 -18.08 -9.03 8.13
N GLU A 183 -17.10 -9.61 8.82
CA GLU A 183 -17.24 -10.05 10.21
C GLU A 183 -16.81 -8.97 11.21
N LEU A 184 -15.80 -8.17 10.87
CA LEU A 184 -15.22 -7.17 11.77
C LEU A 184 -15.97 -5.83 11.75
N ALA A 185 -16.54 -5.43 10.60
CA ALA A 185 -17.25 -4.16 10.50
C ALA A 185 -18.39 -4.02 11.52
N PRO A 186 -19.27 -5.02 11.75
CA PRO A 186 -20.34 -4.90 12.77
C PRO A 186 -19.85 -4.83 14.23
N LYS A 187 -18.54 -5.02 14.48
CA LYS A 187 -17.94 -5.04 15.83
C LYS A 187 -17.29 -3.70 16.20
N THR A 188 -17.37 -2.69 15.34
CA THR A 188 -16.74 -1.39 15.55
C THR A 188 -17.60 -0.28 14.95
N ASN A 189 -17.53 0.91 15.56
CA ASN A 189 -18.08 2.15 15.00
C ASN A 189 -16.97 3.06 14.43
N GLY A 190 -15.76 2.50 14.26
CA GLY A 190 -14.58 3.22 13.79
C GLY A 190 -14.49 3.28 12.27
N TYR A 191 -14.33 4.48 11.72
CA TYR A 191 -13.96 4.64 10.31
C TYR A 191 -12.55 4.08 10.05
N PRO A 192 -12.32 3.44 8.88
CA PRO A 192 -13.22 3.37 7.73
C PRO A 192 -14.20 2.19 7.72
N LEU A 193 -14.10 1.22 8.63
CA LEU A 193 -15.01 0.05 8.64
C LEU A 193 -16.48 0.44 8.86
N GLU A 194 -16.73 1.54 9.58
CA GLU A 194 -18.08 2.07 9.77
C GLU A 194 -18.78 2.42 8.45
N GLU A 195 -18.06 2.73 7.37
CA GLU A 195 -18.68 2.98 6.06
C GLU A 195 -19.49 1.77 5.58
N ILE A 196 -19.03 0.54 5.88
CA ILE A 196 -19.76 -0.68 5.54
C ILE A 196 -21.08 -0.74 6.31
N ASN A 197 -21.07 -0.38 7.60
CA ASN A 197 -22.28 -0.38 8.44
C ASN A 197 -23.26 0.70 7.97
N ASP A 198 -22.78 1.92 7.73
CA ASP A 198 -23.57 3.04 7.17
C ASP A 198 -24.25 2.64 5.86
N TYR A 199 -23.51 2.02 4.94
CA TYR A 199 -24.03 1.55 3.66
C TYR A 199 -25.09 0.46 3.82
N LEU A 200 -24.86 -0.52 4.70
CA LEU A 200 -25.81 -1.62 4.92
C LEU A 200 -27.05 -1.21 5.70
N HIS A 201 -26.98 -0.19 6.55
CA HIS A 201 -28.15 0.44 7.15
C HIS A 201 -29.04 1.10 6.10
N LEU A 202 -28.45 1.78 5.11
CA LEU A 202 -29.20 2.41 4.01
C LEU A 202 -29.68 1.38 2.96
N HIS A 203 -28.93 0.29 2.77
CA HIS A 203 -29.16 -0.71 1.73
C HIS A 203 -29.14 -2.16 2.25
N PRO A 204 -30.03 -2.55 3.18
CA PRO A 204 -29.98 -3.86 3.83
C PRO A 204 -30.14 -5.03 2.85
N ALA A 205 -30.90 -4.85 1.76
CA ALA A 205 -31.09 -5.86 0.73
C ALA A 205 -29.79 -6.20 -0.05
N ARG A 206 -28.75 -5.36 0.05
CA ARG A 206 -27.46 -5.55 -0.64
C ARG A 206 -26.43 -6.31 0.19
N ALA A 207 -26.70 -6.64 1.45
CA ALA A 207 -25.74 -7.27 2.37
C ALA A 207 -25.02 -8.49 1.80
N GLU A 208 -25.77 -9.37 1.13
CA GLU A 208 -25.23 -10.59 0.55
C GLU A 208 -24.34 -10.31 -0.68
N ALA A 209 -24.66 -9.26 -1.46
CA ALA A 209 -23.83 -8.83 -2.58
C ALA A 209 -22.52 -8.18 -2.09
N VAL A 210 -22.61 -7.29 -1.09
CA VAL A 210 -21.45 -6.68 -0.42
C VAL A 210 -20.51 -7.75 0.15
N ARG A 211 -21.05 -8.74 0.86
CA ARG A 211 -20.27 -9.85 1.42
C ARG A 211 -19.51 -10.63 0.35
N ARG A 212 -20.15 -10.91 -0.79
CA ARG A 212 -19.49 -11.59 -1.92
C ARG A 212 -18.39 -10.74 -2.54
N THR A 213 -18.61 -9.44 -2.73
CA THR A 213 -17.57 -8.53 -3.22
C THR A 213 -16.38 -8.49 -2.28
N LEU A 214 -16.59 -8.25 -0.99
CA LEU A 214 -15.51 -8.17 0.01
C LEU A 214 -14.72 -9.48 0.15
N ALA A 215 -15.34 -10.63 -0.10
CA ALA A 215 -14.64 -11.92 -0.09
C ALA A 215 -13.51 -12.01 -1.13
N HIS A 216 -13.56 -11.25 -2.23
CA HIS A 216 -12.45 -11.17 -3.19
C HIS A 216 -11.23 -10.43 -2.64
N TYR A 217 -11.41 -9.61 -1.60
CA TYR A 217 -10.39 -8.73 -1.04
C TYR A 217 -9.81 -9.27 0.27
N ASP A 218 -10.39 -10.31 0.86
CA ASP A 218 -9.93 -10.85 2.13
C ASP A 218 -8.44 -11.22 2.07
N LEU A 219 -7.62 -10.59 2.93
CA LEU A 219 -6.18 -10.79 2.99
C LEU A 219 -5.78 -12.27 3.13
N LEU A 220 -6.63 -13.11 3.73
CA LEU A 220 -6.40 -14.56 3.81
C LEU A 220 -6.31 -15.23 2.44
N GLY A 221 -7.05 -14.73 1.44
CA GLY A 221 -7.00 -15.24 0.06
C GLY A 221 -5.70 -14.90 -0.67
N PHE A 222 -5.02 -13.82 -0.25
CA PHE A 222 -3.76 -13.35 -0.83
C PHE A 222 -2.53 -13.90 -0.12
N ALA A 223 -2.62 -14.17 1.19
CA ALA A 223 -1.49 -14.56 2.01
C ALA A 223 -0.65 -15.74 1.45
N PRO A 224 -1.24 -16.80 0.87
CA PRO A 224 -0.45 -17.89 0.27
C PRO A 224 0.38 -17.46 -0.94
N GLY A 225 0.06 -16.35 -1.60
CA GLY A 225 0.81 -15.79 -2.72
C GLY A 225 2.02 -14.95 -2.30
N VAL A 226 2.09 -14.53 -1.03
CA VAL A 226 3.15 -13.64 -0.54
C VAL A 226 4.37 -14.43 -0.08
N THR A 227 5.41 -14.46 -0.91
CA THR A 227 6.71 -15.08 -0.59
C THR A 227 7.70 -14.14 0.08
N ALA A 228 7.44 -12.82 0.01
CA ALA A 228 8.29 -11.79 0.59
C ALA A 228 8.35 -11.89 2.12
N ALA A 229 9.48 -11.49 2.71
CA ALA A 229 9.56 -11.29 4.15
C ALA A 229 8.54 -10.22 4.56
N THR A 230 7.71 -10.48 5.55
CA THR A 230 6.56 -9.63 5.88
C THR A 230 6.64 -9.14 7.32
N LEU A 231 6.60 -7.83 7.50
CA LEU A 231 6.26 -7.17 8.75
C LEU A 231 4.76 -6.92 8.79
N LEU A 232 4.07 -7.63 9.68
CA LEU A 232 2.66 -7.47 9.96
C LEU A 232 2.50 -6.54 11.18
N MET A 233 2.13 -5.29 10.90
CA MET A 233 1.87 -4.28 11.92
C MET A 233 0.44 -4.47 12.44
N ALA A 234 0.32 -5.08 13.62
CA ALA A 234 -0.93 -5.28 14.34
C ALA A 234 -1.31 -4.02 15.13
N GLY A 235 -2.60 -3.91 15.45
CA GLY A 235 -3.07 -2.95 16.45
C GLY A 235 -2.50 -3.25 17.84
N ALA A 236 -2.71 -2.32 18.77
CA ALA A 236 -2.30 -2.52 20.15
C ALA A 236 -3.08 -3.69 20.78
N PRO A 237 -2.53 -4.35 21.82
CA PRO A 237 -3.19 -5.48 22.48
C PRO A 237 -4.64 -5.14 22.88
N GLY A 238 -5.59 -6.02 22.53
CA GLY A 238 -7.01 -5.85 22.82
C GLY A 238 -7.78 -4.99 21.81
N THR A 239 -7.13 -4.47 20.76
CA THR A 239 -7.82 -3.80 19.64
C THR A 239 -8.37 -4.82 18.63
N LEU A 240 -9.26 -4.37 17.74
CA LEU A 240 -9.96 -5.22 16.76
C LEU A 240 -9.01 -6.04 15.86
N LEU A 241 -7.79 -5.53 15.62
CA LEU A 241 -6.78 -6.10 14.75
C LEU A 241 -5.44 -6.29 15.48
N ASP A 242 -5.50 -6.69 16.76
CA ASP A 242 -4.30 -7.01 17.55
C ASP A 242 -3.57 -8.28 17.06
N GLY A 243 -2.43 -8.61 17.67
CA GLY A 243 -1.60 -9.74 17.26
C GLY A 243 -2.38 -11.07 17.21
N PRO A 244 -3.11 -11.46 18.28
CA PRO A 244 -3.96 -12.64 18.27
C PRO A 244 -5.02 -12.64 17.16
N ALA A 245 -5.72 -11.52 16.93
CA ALA A 245 -6.74 -11.41 15.89
C ALA A 245 -6.16 -11.62 14.47
N LEU A 246 -4.92 -11.18 14.24
CA LEU A 246 -4.18 -11.34 12.97
C LEU A 246 -3.40 -12.66 12.88
N GLY A 247 -3.38 -13.49 13.93
CA GLY A 247 -2.67 -14.77 13.95
C GLY A 247 -2.98 -15.71 12.77
N PRO A 248 -4.26 -15.87 12.34
CA PRO A 248 -4.60 -16.63 11.14
C PRO A 248 -3.95 -16.08 9.87
N LEU A 249 -3.89 -14.75 9.71
CA LEU A 249 -3.23 -14.12 8.57
C LEU A 249 -1.72 -14.37 8.60
N ALA A 250 -1.08 -14.15 9.76
CA ALA A 250 0.34 -14.42 9.96
C ALA A 250 0.71 -15.88 9.62
N THR A 251 -0.15 -16.83 9.99
CA THR A 251 0.05 -18.25 9.70
C THR A 251 -0.14 -18.60 8.22
N ALA A 252 -1.05 -17.90 7.53
CA ALA A 252 -1.36 -18.15 6.12
C ALA A 252 -0.32 -17.57 5.14
N LEU A 253 0.52 -16.63 5.61
CA LEU A 253 1.61 -16.05 4.80
C LEU A 253 2.69 -17.11 4.52
N ARG A 254 3.14 -17.15 3.27
CA ARG A 254 4.16 -18.12 2.84
C ARG A 254 5.59 -17.70 3.18
N GLY A 255 5.89 -16.40 3.08
CA GLY A 255 7.19 -15.84 3.43
C GLY A 255 7.43 -15.76 4.95
N PRO A 256 8.65 -15.46 5.40
CA PRO A 256 8.94 -15.19 6.81
C PRO A 256 8.08 -14.04 7.34
N VAL A 257 7.53 -14.19 8.55
CA VAL A 257 6.65 -13.18 9.15
C VAL A 257 7.22 -12.68 10.48
N THR A 258 7.24 -11.36 10.63
CA THR A 258 7.42 -10.67 11.91
C THR A 258 6.10 -9.98 12.26
N VAL A 259 5.52 -10.27 13.42
CA VAL A 259 4.34 -9.57 13.92
C VAL A 259 4.80 -8.53 14.93
N TYR A 260 4.35 -7.29 14.77
CA TYR A 260 4.62 -6.20 15.69
C TYR A 260 3.29 -5.59 16.16
N GLU A 261 3.04 -5.61 17.47
CA GLU A 261 1.88 -4.95 18.06
C GLU A 261 2.17 -3.48 18.31
N SER A 262 1.32 -2.60 17.75
CA SER A 262 1.46 -1.16 17.87
C SER A 262 1.51 -0.71 19.33
N GLN A 263 2.42 0.22 19.62
CA GLN A 263 2.50 0.92 20.89
C GLN A 263 1.61 2.17 20.94
N GLN A 264 0.68 2.30 19.98
CA GLN A 264 -0.15 3.49 19.76
C GLN A 264 0.69 4.77 19.65
N SER A 265 1.85 4.65 19.01
CA SER A 265 2.80 5.74 18.89
C SER A 265 3.37 5.75 17.49
N LEU A 266 2.95 6.75 16.70
CA LEU A 266 3.45 6.95 15.34
C LEU A 266 4.98 6.99 15.29
N TYR A 267 5.61 7.53 16.34
CA TYR A 267 7.06 7.54 16.48
C TYR A 267 7.63 6.13 16.67
N LYS A 268 7.20 5.39 17.70
CA LYS A 268 7.79 4.08 18.02
C LYS A 268 7.48 3.04 16.94
N ASP A 269 6.26 3.04 16.43
CA ASP A 269 5.80 2.10 15.40
C ASP A 269 6.49 2.40 14.06
N GLY A 270 6.62 3.69 13.71
CA GLY A 270 7.36 4.13 12.53
C GLY A 270 8.85 3.83 12.62
N LEU A 271 9.47 4.06 13.78
CA LEU A 271 10.88 3.74 14.04
C LEU A 271 11.16 2.24 13.91
N TYR A 272 10.28 1.40 14.46
CA TYR A 272 10.42 -0.05 14.33
C TYR A 272 10.32 -0.48 12.87
N SER A 273 9.30 0.01 12.16
CA SER A 273 9.10 -0.29 10.74
C SER A 273 10.31 0.12 9.90
N GLU A 274 10.88 1.31 10.14
CA GLU A 274 12.06 1.79 9.42
C GLU A 274 13.29 0.91 9.69
N ARG A 275 13.55 0.55 10.96
CA ARG A 275 14.65 -0.35 11.33
C ARG A 275 14.51 -1.71 10.65
N TRP A 276 13.30 -2.26 10.65
CA TRP A 276 13.02 -3.54 10.00
C TRP A 276 13.24 -3.45 8.48
N MET A 277 12.72 -2.42 7.81
CA MET A 277 12.92 -2.23 6.36
C MET A 277 14.40 -2.06 6.00
N ALA A 278 15.15 -1.31 6.81
CA ALA A 278 16.57 -1.09 6.61
C ALA A 278 17.38 -2.37 6.77
N GLU A 279 17.06 -3.21 7.77
CA GLU A 279 17.66 -4.54 7.92
C GLU A 279 17.41 -5.41 6.69
N GLN A 280 16.17 -5.46 6.19
CA GLN A 280 15.84 -6.19 4.96
C GLN A 280 16.62 -5.70 3.73
N CYS A 281 17.00 -4.42 3.71
CA CYS A 281 17.76 -3.80 2.63
C CYS A 281 19.28 -3.81 2.85
N GLY A 282 19.76 -4.43 3.93
CA GLY A 282 21.19 -4.48 4.28
C GLY A 282 21.78 -3.12 4.68
N ILE A 283 20.94 -2.19 5.17
CA ILE A 283 21.36 -0.87 5.64
C ILE A 283 21.60 -0.95 7.15
N THR A 284 22.87 -0.94 7.55
CA THR A 284 23.28 -1.17 8.95
C THR A 284 23.28 0.08 9.82
N ASP A 285 23.30 1.28 9.23
CA ASP A 285 23.31 2.56 9.95
C ASP A 285 21.95 3.28 9.88
N VAL A 286 20.92 2.65 10.46
CA VAL A 286 19.57 3.23 10.53
C VAL A 286 19.52 4.45 11.46
N GLN A 287 20.42 4.55 12.43
CA GLN A 287 20.48 5.71 13.32
C GLN A 287 20.80 7.00 12.55
N SER A 288 21.58 6.90 11.46
CA SER A 288 21.89 8.05 10.60
C SER A 288 20.69 8.65 9.88
N ILE A 289 19.59 7.92 9.69
CA ILE A 289 18.40 8.41 8.98
C ILE A 289 17.34 9.01 9.91
N LEU A 290 17.46 8.78 11.22
CA LEU A 290 16.58 9.38 12.21
C LEU A 290 16.97 10.85 12.47
N PRO A 291 15.99 11.74 12.71
CA PRO A 291 16.26 13.07 13.22
C PRO A 291 17.13 13.01 14.48
N GLU A 292 18.03 13.98 14.67
CA GLU A 292 19.00 13.97 15.78
C GLU A 292 18.32 13.84 17.16
N HIS A 293 17.17 14.49 17.34
CA HIS A 293 16.35 14.41 18.56
C HIS A 293 15.60 13.08 18.76
N TRP A 294 15.75 12.11 17.84
CA TRP A 294 15.18 10.76 17.92
C TRP A 294 16.25 9.68 18.19
N ARG A 295 17.50 10.09 18.41
CA ARG A 295 18.63 9.17 18.60
C ARG A 295 18.90 8.82 20.07
N ASP A 296 18.24 9.51 21.00
CA ASP A 296 18.32 9.32 22.47
C ASP A 296 17.08 8.63 23.04
#